data_AF-A0A937LEZ3-F1
#
_entry.id   AF-A0A937LEZ3-F1
#
_cell.length_a   1.000
_cell.length_b   1.000
_cell.length_c   1.000
_cell.angle_alpha   90.00
_cell.angle_beta   90.00
_cell.angle_gamma   90.00
#
_symmetry.space_group_name_H-M   'P 1'
#
loop_
_entity.id
_entity.type
_entity.pdbx_description
1 polymer ?
#
loop_
_entity_poly.entity_id
_entity_poly.type
_entity_poly.pdbx_seq_one_letter_code
_entity_poly.pdbx_strand_id
1 'polypeptide(L)'
;MKISAINEGVSLIANIGVIGSIIFLGLEMQQNTEMMQSQTRNSIVENQLSVYDKMIENPELFDIADKLNTYIAQSYGTVDTTAASSANLDVTGAERRQLHIFILSQLRIWENEFYQYQIGLYAAEEFEARKIWWRKIIGIPANLQTWRSEEETFYPDFRIYMNELLDEIS
;
A
#
# COMPACT_ATOMS: atom_id res chain seq x y z
N MET A 1 28.60 -17.87 60.43
CA MET A 1 28.50 -18.75 59.24
C MET A 1 27.08 -18.89 58.65
N LYS A 2 25.98 -18.56 59.34
CA LYS A 2 24.61 -18.76 58.80
C LYS A 2 24.07 -17.63 57.91
N ILE A 3 24.55 -16.39 58.08
CA ILE A 3 24.01 -15.22 57.38
C ILE A 3 24.60 -15.06 55.96
N SER A 4 25.87 -15.41 55.72
CA SER A 4 26.48 -15.26 54.39
C SER A 4 25.88 -16.23 53.35
N ALA A 5 25.63 -17.48 53.74
CA ALA A 5 24.99 -18.48 52.87
C ALA A 5 23.54 -18.10 52.50
N ILE A 6 22.82 -17.42 53.40
CA ILE A 6 21.48 -16.88 53.12
C ILE A 6 21.58 -15.72 52.13
N ASN A 7 22.56 -14.82 52.28
CA ASN A 7 22.74 -13.68 51.39
C ASN A 7 23.16 -14.11 49.97
N GLU A 8 24.01 -15.13 49.85
CA GLU A 8 24.37 -15.77 48.58
C GLU A 8 23.17 -16.43 47.89
N GLY A 9 22.34 -17.17 48.65
CA GLY A 9 21.13 -17.78 48.12
C GLY A 9 20.09 -16.76 47.64
N VAL A 10 19.91 -15.66 48.38
CA VAL A 10 19.03 -14.56 47.99
C VAL A 10 19.54 -13.85 46.74
N SER A 11 20.85 -13.59 46.66
CA SER A 11 21.46 -12.99 45.47
C SER A 11 21.33 -13.89 44.23
N LEU A 12 21.49 -15.21 44.38
CA LEU A 12 21.31 -16.15 43.29
C LEU A 12 19.87 -16.16 42.76
N ILE A 13 18.88 -16.20 43.64
CA ILE A 13 17.46 -16.16 43.26
C ILE A 13 17.12 -14.83 42.57
N ALA A 14 17.66 -13.71 43.08
CA ALA A 14 17.47 -12.40 42.47
C ALA A 14 18.04 -12.36 41.04
N ASN A 15 19.25 -12.87 40.83
CA ASN A 15 19.87 -12.92 39.50
C ASN A 15 19.10 -13.82 38.53
N ILE A 16 18.61 -14.98 38.99
CA ILE A 16 17.75 -15.87 38.19
C ILE A 16 16.43 -15.17 37.85
N GLY A 17 15.83 -14.46 38.80
CA GLY A 17 14.62 -13.68 38.60
C GLY A 17 14.79 -12.60 37.53
N VAL A 18 15.91 -11.88 37.56
CA VAL A 18 16.25 -10.87 36.53
C VAL A 18 16.40 -11.53 35.16
N ILE A 19 17.17 -12.62 35.05
CA ILE A 19 17.34 -13.34 33.78
C ILE A 19 15.99 -13.86 33.26
N GLY A 20 15.17 -14.44 34.15
CA GLY A 20 13.83 -14.92 33.82
C GLY A 20 12.92 -13.79 33.30
N SER A 21 12.96 -12.61 33.91
CA SER A 21 12.19 -11.45 33.46
C SER A 21 12.64 -10.93 32.09
N ILE A 22 13.95 -10.94 31.79
CA ILE A 22 14.48 -10.52 30.49
C ILE A 22 14.04 -11.49 29.39
N ILE A 23 14.12 -12.80 29.66
CA ILE A 23 13.66 -13.82 28.73
C ILE A 23 12.15 -13.67 28.48
N PHE A 24 11.36 -13.50 29.54
CA PHE A 24 9.91 -13.32 29.45
C PHE A 24 9.54 -12.09 28.61
N LEU A 25 10.16 -10.93 28.86
CA LEU A 25 9.97 -9.71 28.07
C LEU A 25 10.34 -9.94 26.60
N GLY A 26 11.45 -10.62 26.32
CA GLY A 26 11.86 -10.95 24.95
C GLY A 26 10.81 -11.79 24.21
N LEU A 27 10.21 -12.77 24.87
CA LEU A 27 9.14 -13.59 24.31
C LEU A 27 7.85 -12.78 24.06
N GLU A 28 7.47 -11.91 24.99
CA GLU A 28 6.31 -11.02 24.81
C GLU A 28 6.50 -10.04 23.64
N MET A 29 7.70 -9.49 23.47
CA MET A 29 8.02 -8.60 22.35
C MET A 29 7.93 -9.32 20.99
N GLN A 30 8.37 -10.59 20.94
CA GLN A 30 8.23 -11.41 19.73
C GLN A 30 6.75 -11.67 19.40
N GLN A 31 5.97 -12.12 20.38
CA GLN A 31 4.54 -12.37 20.19
C GLN A 31 3.78 -11.09 19.82
N ASN A 32 4.14 -9.95 20.41
CA ASN A 32 3.56 -8.65 20.09
C ASN A 32 3.88 -8.26 18.63
N THR A 33 5.12 -8.49 18.19
CA THR A 33 5.52 -8.23 16.80
C THR A 33 4.73 -9.08 15.81
N GLU A 34 4.59 -10.38 16.06
CA GLU A 34 3.79 -11.29 15.23
C GLU A 34 2.32 -10.86 15.18
N MET A 35 1.77 -10.42 16.32
CA MET A 35 0.41 -9.89 16.40
C MET A 35 0.23 -8.62 15.57
N MET A 36 1.15 -7.65 15.68
CA MET A 36 1.11 -6.42 14.90
C MET A 36 1.22 -6.70 13.40
N GLN A 37 2.09 -7.62 12.99
CA GLN A 37 2.22 -8.06 11.59
C GLN A 37 0.91 -8.70 11.09
N SER A 38 0.30 -9.58 11.89
CA SER A 38 -0.98 -10.21 11.54
C SER A 38 -2.11 -9.19 11.38
N GLN A 39 -2.20 -8.20 12.28
CA GLN A 39 -3.20 -7.13 12.19
C GLN A 39 -2.97 -6.22 10.99
N THR A 40 -1.69 -5.90 10.70
CA THR A 40 -1.30 -5.10 9.55
C THR A 40 -1.65 -5.80 8.24
N ARG A 41 -1.34 -7.10 8.14
CA ARG A 41 -1.72 -7.91 6.99
C ARG A 41 -3.23 -7.94 6.78
N ASN A 42 -4.00 -8.13 7.86
CA ASN A 42 -5.45 -8.12 7.78
C ASN A 42 -6.00 -6.77 7.30
N SER A 43 -5.52 -5.65 7.86
CA SER A 43 -5.98 -4.32 7.48
C SER A 43 -5.60 -3.93 6.05
N ILE A 44 -4.41 -4.33 5.57
CA ILE A 44 -4.02 -4.17 4.16
C ILE A 44 -4.98 -4.93 3.26
N VAL A 45 -5.28 -6.19 3.57
CA VAL A 45 -6.21 -7.01 2.78
C VAL A 45 -7.62 -6.39 2.78
N GLU A 46 -8.13 -5.97 3.93
CA GLU A 46 -9.44 -5.31 4.03
C GLU A 46 -9.51 -4.02 3.20
N ASN A 47 -8.46 -3.20 3.22
CA ASN A 47 -8.36 -1.99 2.40
C ASN A 47 -8.37 -2.32 0.90
N GLN A 48 -7.65 -3.36 0.48
CA GLN A 48 -7.65 -3.82 -0.90
C GLN A 48 -9.02 -4.36 -1.33
N LEU A 49 -9.66 -5.18 -0.49
CA LEU A 49 -11.00 -5.70 -0.75
C LEU A 49 -12.02 -4.56 -0.86
N SER A 50 -11.93 -3.54 0.00
CA SER A 50 -12.81 -2.37 -0.08
C SER A 50 -12.75 -1.65 -1.43
N VAL A 51 -11.58 -1.62 -2.08
CA VAL A 51 -11.44 -1.08 -3.44
C VAL A 51 -12.15 -1.97 -4.46
N TYR A 52 -11.98 -3.29 -4.35
CA TYR A 52 -12.62 -4.24 -5.25
C TYR A 52 -14.14 -4.21 -5.10
N ASP A 53 -14.65 -4.16 -3.88
CA ASP A 53 -16.08 -4.04 -3.59
C ASP A 53 -16.64 -2.75 -4.21
N LYS A 54 -15.95 -1.61 -4.05
CA LYS A 54 -16.36 -0.35 -4.70
C LYS A 54 -16.40 -0.46 -6.23
N MET A 55 -15.46 -1.16 -6.86
CA MET A 55 -15.52 -1.36 -8.32
C MET A 55 -16.67 -2.30 -8.72
N ILE A 56 -16.95 -3.33 -7.92
CA ILE A 56 -18.06 -4.25 -8.17
C ILE A 56 -19.40 -3.53 -8.05
N GLU A 57 -19.53 -2.67 -7.04
CA GLU A 57 -20.74 -1.88 -6.78
C GLU A 57 -20.95 -0.74 -7.77
N ASN A 58 -19.87 -0.25 -8.42
CA ASN A 58 -19.88 0.88 -9.35
C ASN A 58 -19.27 0.46 -10.71
N PRO A 59 -19.92 -0.45 -11.45
CA PRO A 59 -19.38 -0.99 -12.70
C PRO A 59 -19.15 0.08 -13.78
N GLU A 60 -19.85 1.22 -13.70
CA GLU A 60 -19.66 2.37 -14.59
C GLU A 60 -18.26 2.99 -14.48
N LEU A 61 -17.54 2.80 -13.37
CA LEU A 61 -16.16 3.25 -13.23
C LEU A 61 -15.24 2.68 -14.32
N PHE A 62 -15.50 1.44 -14.76
CA PHE A 62 -14.74 0.82 -15.84
C PHE A 62 -15.03 1.48 -17.19
N ASP A 63 -16.30 1.80 -17.48
CA ASP A 63 -16.69 2.50 -18.71
C ASP A 63 -16.10 3.92 -18.75
N ILE A 64 -16.15 4.64 -17.62
CA ILE A 64 -15.53 5.97 -17.49
C ILE A 64 -14.01 5.88 -17.71
N ALA A 65 -13.34 4.89 -17.10
CA ALA A 65 -11.91 4.69 -17.25
C ALA A 65 -11.53 4.34 -18.69
N ASP A 66 -12.29 3.47 -19.37
CA ASP A 66 -12.02 3.09 -20.76
C ASP A 66 -12.18 4.26 -21.73
N LYS A 67 -13.27 5.04 -21.58
CA LYS A 67 -13.48 6.29 -22.34
C LYS A 67 -12.36 7.29 -22.12
N LEU A 68 -11.98 7.53 -20.87
CA LEU A 68 -10.94 8.51 -20.53
C LEU A 68 -9.57 8.05 -21.04
N ASN A 69 -9.23 6.77 -20.91
CA ASN A 69 -7.98 6.22 -21.43
C ASN A 69 -7.92 6.33 -22.96
N THR A 70 -9.02 6.04 -23.65
CA THR A 70 -9.11 6.20 -25.12
C THR A 70 -8.94 7.66 -25.53
N TYR A 71 -9.62 8.59 -24.84
CA TYR A 71 -9.48 10.03 -25.06
C TYR A 71 -8.04 10.50 -24.85
N ILE A 72 -7.40 10.08 -23.75
CA ILE A 72 -6.02 10.44 -23.44
C ILE A 72 -5.08 9.86 -24.51
N ALA A 73 -5.23 8.59 -24.90
CA ALA A 73 -4.39 7.95 -25.89
C ALA A 73 -4.51 8.62 -27.28
N GLN A 74 -5.72 9.01 -27.69
CA GLN A 74 -5.92 9.83 -28.90
C GLN A 74 -5.19 11.17 -28.82
N SER A 75 -5.22 11.84 -27.66
CA SER A 75 -4.56 13.14 -27.46
C SER A 75 -3.03 13.07 -27.60
N TYR A 76 -2.43 11.90 -27.33
CA TYR A 76 -1.00 11.64 -27.49
C TYR A 76 -0.64 11.02 -28.85
N GLY A 77 -1.61 10.77 -29.73
CA GLY A 77 -1.37 10.22 -31.07
C GLY A 77 -0.91 8.75 -31.07
N THR A 78 -1.20 7.99 -30.02
CA THR A 78 -0.76 6.59 -29.86
C THR A 78 -1.77 5.56 -30.38
N VAL A 79 -2.93 6.01 -30.87
CA VAL A 79 -4.01 5.15 -31.40
C VAL A 79 -4.28 5.52 -32.86
N ASP A 80 -4.33 4.51 -33.73
CA ASP A 80 -4.75 4.68 -35.13
C ASP A 80 -6.25 5.06 -35.18
N THR A 81 -6.51 6.32 -35.51
CA THR A 81 -7.84 6.94 -35.47
C THR A 81 -8.81 6.40 -36.53
N THR A 82 -8.38 5.51 -37.43
CA THR A 82 -9.22 5.05 -38.54
C THR A 82 -10.23 3.96 -38.17
N ALA A 83 -10.16 3.37 -36.98
CA ALA A 83 -11.06 2.26 -36.56
C ALA A 83 -12.00 2.57 -35.37
N ALA A 84 -11.85 3.70 -34.68
CA ALA A 84 -12.50 3.93 -33.38
C ALA A 84 -13.42 5.17 -33.29
N SER A 85 -13.86 5.75 -34.40
CA SER A 85 -14.54 7.05 -34.39
C SER A 85 -16.07 6.97 -34.35
N SER A 86 -16.64 6.23 -33.39
CA SER A 86 -18.08 6.34 -33.09
C SER A 86 -18.47 6.11 -31.62
N ALA A 87 -17.51 5.86 -30.73
CA ALA A 87 -17.83 5.80 -29.30
C ALA A 87 -18.00 7.23 -28.77
N ASN A 88 -19.10 7.49 -28.06
CA ASN A 88 -19.25 8.74 -27.32
C ASN A 88 -18.21 8.76 -26.19
N LEU A 89 -17.10 9.48 -26.41
CA LEU A 89 -16.02 9.68 -25.44
C LEU A 89 -16.33 10.80 -24.43
N ASP A 90 -17.57 11.31 -24.42
CA ASP A 90 -17.97 12.30 -23.44
C ASP A 90 -17.93 11.68 -22.03
N VAL A 91 -17.05 12.25 -21.21
CA VAL A 91 -16.92 11.96 -19.79
C VAL A 91 -17.24 13.26 -19.09
N THR A 92 -18.34 13.28 -18.37
CA THR A 92 -18.79 14.45 -17.62
C THR A 92 -17.76 14.82 -16.55
N GLY A 93 -17.79 16.09 -16.13
CA GLY A 93 -16.94 16.53 -15.01
C GLY A 93 -17.20 15.76 -13.71
N ALA A 94 -18.41 15.25 -13.51
CA ALA A 94 -18.75 14.43 -12.35
C ALA A 94 -18.10 13.05 -12.42
N GLU A 95 -18.24 12.35 -13.55
CA GLU A 95 -17.63 11.04 -13.80
C GLU A 95 -16.10 11.11 -13.71
N ARG A 96 -15.48 12.15 -14.29
CA ARG A 96 -14.04 12.37 -14.18
C ARG A 96 -13.61 12.52 -12.72
N ARG A 97 -14.37 13.28 -11.91
CA ARG A 97 -14.08 13.43 -10.47
C ARG A 97 -14.29 12.14 -9.69
N GLN A 98 -15.33 11.36 -10.02
CA GLN A 98 -15.59 10.08 -9.38
C GLN A 98 -14.42 9.11 -9.61
N LEU A 99 -13.96 8.99 -10.87
CA LEU A 99 -12.81 8.16 -11.20
C LEU A 99 -11.53 8.67 -10.54
N HIS A 100 -11.30 9.99 -10.55
CA HIS A 100 -10.14 10.59 -9.89
C HIS A 100 -10.09 10.26 -8.38
N ILE A 101 -11.21 10.42 -7.66
CA ILE A 101 -11.29 10.08 -6.22
C ILE A 101 -11.06 8.59 -6.00
N PHE A 102 -11.60 7.75 -6.87
CA PHE A 102 -11.40 6.31 -6.81
C PHE A 102 -9.91 5.95 -6.96
N ILE A 103 -9.22 6.49 -7.97
CA ILE A 103 -7.78 6.28 -8.18
C ILE A 103 -6.99 6.81 -6.99
N LEU A 104 -7.29 8.01 -6.51
CA LEU A 104 -6.61 8.62 -5.36
C LEU A 104 -6.75 7.74 -4.11
N SER A 105 -7.91 7.11 -3.90
CA SER A 105 -8.11 6.18 -2.77
C SER A 105 -7.19 4.96 -2.85
N GLN A 106 -6.94 4.44 -4.05
CA GLN A 106 -5.99 3.34 -4.24
C GLN A 106 -4.56 3.78 -3.95
N LEU A 107 -4.16 4.96 -4.43
CA LEU A 107 -2.84 5.51 -4.18
C LEU A 107 -2.58 5.72 -2.67
N ARG A 108 -3.60 6.09 -1.89
CA ARG A 108 -3.49 6.18 -0.42
C ARG A 108 -3.29 4.83 0.25
N ILE A 109 -3.91 3.79 -0.27
CA ILE A 109 -3.68 2.43 0.20
C ILE A 109 -2.23 2.01 -0.10
N TRP A 110 -1.70 2.38 -1.28
CA TRP A 110 -0.32 2.09 -1.65
C TRP A 110 0.69 2.82 -0.75
N GLU A 111 0.44 4.09 -0.44
CA GLU A 111 1.24 4.87 0.50
C GLU A 111 1.28 4.20 1.89
N ASN A 112 0.14 3.71 2.38
CA ASN A 112 0.09 2.96 3.63
C ASN A 112 0.85 1.63 3.52
N GLU A 113 0.63 0.83 2.46
CA GLU A 113 1.37 -0.42 2.20
C GLU A 113 2.90 -0.18 2.20
N PHE A 114 3.36 0.89 1.54
CA PHE A 114 4.77 1.31 1.55
C PHE A 114 5.26 1.65 2.95
N TYR A 115 4.49 2.45 3.71
CA TYR A 115 4.86 2.80 5.08
C TYR A 115 4.98 1.56 5.98
N GLN A 116 4.01 0.63 5.91
CA GLN A 116 4.04 -0.61 6.69
C GLN A 116 5.23 -1.50 6.33
N TYR A 117 5.62 -1.52 5.05
CA TYR A 117 6.83 -2.20 4.58
C TYR A 117 8.10 -1.56 5.16
N GLN A 118 8.21 -0.23 5.13
CA GLN A 118 9.38 0.48 5.66
C GLN A 118 9.64 0.20 7.15
N ILE A 119 8.57 0.05 7.95
CA ILE A 119 8.69 -0.24 9.38
C ILE A 119 8.74 -1.74 9.72
N GLY A 120 8.76 -2.62 8.71
CA GLY A 120 8.89 -4.07 8.90
C GLY A 120 7.61 -4.80 9.35
N LEU A 121 6.44 -4.15 9.25
CA LEU A 121 5.14 -4.77 9.56
C LEU A 121 4.48 -5.43 8.35
N TYR A 122 4.90 -5.07 7.13
CA TYR A 122 4.48 -5.73 5.90
C TYR A 122 5.63 -6.54 5.30
N ALA A 123 5.41 -7.84 5.11
CA ALA A 123 6.45 -8.77 4.65
C ALA A 123 6.98 -8.38 3.26
N ALA A 124 8.30 -8.51 3.08
CA ALA A 124 8.96 -8.12 1.84
C ALA A 124 8.42 -8.88 0.63
N GLU A 125 8.20 -10.18 0.76
CA GLU A 125 7.68 -11.03 -0.32
C GLU A 125 6.27 -10.62 -0.74
N GLU A 126 5.43 -10.23 0.22
CA GLU A 126 4.08 -9.75 -0.04
C GLU A 126 4.11 -8.37 -0.71
N PHE A 127 4.97 -7.47 -0.23
CA PHE A 127 5.17 -6.16 -0.83
C PHE A 127 5.70 -6.27 -2.27
N GLU A 128 6.69 -7.13 -2.54
CA GLU A 128 7.23 -7.36 -3.88
C GLU A 128 6.15 -7.86 -4.86
N ALA A 129 5.30 -8.81 -4.43
CA ALA A 129 4.17 -9.25 -5.23
C ALA A 129 3.18 -8.11 -5.49
N ARG A 130 2.95 -7.25 -4.49
CA ARG A 130 2.06 -6.09 -4.59
C ARG A 130 2.59 -5.05 -5.58
N LYS A 131 3.91 -4.83 -5.67
CA LYS A 131 4.51 -3.92 -6.67
C LYS A 131 4.27 -4.32 -8.11
N ILE A 132 4.19 -5.62 -8.40
CA ILE A 132 3.86 -6.10 -9.75
C ILE A 132 2.49 -5.57 -10.16
N TRP A 133 1.52 -5.53 -9.23
CA TRP A 133 0.22 -4.93 -9.46
C TRP A 133 0.31 -3.41 -9.62
N TRP A 134 1.07 -2.72 -8.75
CA TRP A 134 1.25 -1.27 -8.85
C TRP A 134 1.78 -0.84 -10.22
N ARG A 135 2.82 -1.50 -10.75
CA ARG A 135 3.39 -1.22 -12.07
C ARG A 135 2.33 -1.30 -13.18
N LYS A 136 1.50 -2.35 -13.16
CA LYS A 136 0.41 -2.53 -14.14
C LYS A 136 -0.63 -1.41 -14.05
N ILE A 137 -1.01 -1.04 -12.83
CA ILE A 137 -2.08 -0.08 -12.59
C ILE A 137 -1.63 1.35 -12.82
N ILE A 138 -0.43 1.73 -12.38
CA ILE A 138 0.07 3.10 -12.56
C ILE A 138 0.40 3.41 -14.01
N GLY A 139 0.72 2.41 -14.83
CA GLY A 139 0.94 2.56 -16.28
C GLY A 139 -0.32 2.92 -17.07
N ILE A 140 -1.51 2.84 -16.47
CA ILE A 140 -2.76 3.26 -17.12
C ILE A 140 -2.76 4.80 -17.21
N PRO A 141 -3.01 5.40 -18.39
CA PRO A 141 -2.90 6.85 -18.58
C PRO A 141 -3.70 7.70 -17.59
N ALA A 142 -4.95 7.33 -17.28
CA ALA A 142 -5.76 8.04 -16.30
C ALA A 142 -5.16 7.99 -14.87
N ASN A 143 -4.52 6.87 -14.51
CA ASN A 143 -3.89 6.70 -13.21
C ASN A 143 -2.60 7.49 -13.12
N LEU A 144 -1.77 7.43 -14.16
CA LEU A 144 -0.56 8.24 -14.26
C LEU A 144 -0.88 9.74 -14.20
N GLN A 145 -1.91 10.19 -14.93
CA GLN A 145 -2.35 11.59 -14.88
C GLN A 145 -2.77 12.00 -13.47
N THR A 146 -3.54 11.16 -12.78
CA THR A 146 -3.96 11.40 -11.39
C THR A 146 -2.77 11.45 -10.43
N TRP A 147 -1.79 10.56 -10.60
CA TRP A 147 -0.55 10.62 -9.83
C TRP A 147 0.17 11.94 -10.05
N ARG A 148 0.41 12.33 -11.30
CA ARG A 148 1.12 13.57 -11.63
C ARG A 148 0.41 14.84 -11.13
N SER A 149 -0.91 14.82 -10.99
CA SER A 149 -1.65 15.95 -10.43
C SER A 149 -1.63 16.00 -8.90
N GLU A 150 -1.50 14.84 -8.24
CA GLU A 150 -1.66 14.73 -6.78
C GLU A 150 -0.38 14.39 -6.04
N GLU A 151 0.73 14.07 -6.72
CA GLU A 151 1.94 13.53 -6.09
C GLU A 151 2.43 14.41 -4.94
N GLU A 152 2.32 15.74 -5.05
CA GLU A 152 2.74 16.67 -3.99
C GLU A 152 2.03 16.46 -2.64
N THR A 153 0.84 15.84 -2.64
CA THR A 153 0.02 15.56 -1.46
C THR A 153 0.42 14.26 -0.73
N PHE A 154 1.42 13.54 -1.23
CA PHE A 154 1.92 12.29 -0.65
C PHE A 154 3.22 12.49 0.14
N TYR A 155 3.48 11.55 1.04
CA TYR A 155 4.70 11.45 1.84
C TYR A 155 5.95 11.45 0.93
N PRO A 156 6.98 12.28 1.21
CA PRO A 156 8.11 12.47 0.30
C PRO A 156 8.80 11.19 -0.17
N ASP A 157 9.09 10.24 0.73
CA ASP A 157 9.80 9.01 0.33
C ASP A 157 8.91 8.12 -0.54
N PHE A 158 7.59 8.12 -0.32
CA PHE A 158 6.66 7.42 -1.21
C PHE A 158 6.66 8.04 -2.61
N ARG A 159 6.78 9.37 -2.73
CA ARG A 159 6.90 10.02 -4.05
C ARG A 159 8.18 9.64 -4.77
N ILE A 160 9.31 9.65 -4.07
CA ILE A 160 10.60 9.24 -4.62
C ILE A 160 10.47 7.80 -5.13
N TYR A 161 9.94 6.92 -4.28
CA TYR A 161 9.75 5.52 -4.61
C TYR A 161 8.84 5.28 -5.82
N MET A 162 7.70 5.99 -5.88
CA MET A 162 6.78 5.90 -7.01
C MET A 162 7.41 6.44 -8.31
N ASN A 163 8.21 7.49 -8.23
CA ASN A 163 8.89 8.02 -9.41
C ASN A 163 9.99 7.08 -9.91
N GLU A 164 10.75 6.44 -9.03
CA GLU A 164 11.68 5.37 -9.41
C GLU A 164 10.94 4.20 -10.08
N LEU A 165 9.78 3.80 -9.54
CA LEU A 165 8.94 2.76 -10.13
C LEU A 165 8.44 3.15 -11.54
N LEU A 166 8.16 4.43 -11.76
CA LEU A 166 7.71 4.95 -13.05
C LEU A 166 8.85 4.98 -14.09
N ASP A 167 10.07 5.32 -13.67
CA ASP A 167 11.23 5.31 -14.54
C ASP A 167 11.62 3.89 -14.99
N GLU A 168 11.30 2.87 -14.19
CA GLU A 168 11.50 1.45 -14.57
C GLU A 168 10.55 0.96 -15.67
N ILE A 169 9.38 1.60 -15.83
CA ILE A 169 8.35 1.17 -16.78
C ILE A 169 8.32 2.00 -18.08
N SER A 170 9.02 3.12 -18.12
CA SER A 170 9.15 4.01 -19.29
C SER A 170 10.20 3.51 -20.28
#